data_AF-A0A942H7Y1-F1
#
_entry.id   AF-A0A942H7Y1-F1
#
_cell.length_a   1.000
_cell.length_b   1.000
_cell.length_c   1.000
_cell.angle_alpha   90.00
_cell.angle_beta   90.00
_cell.angle_gamma   90.00
#
_symmetry.space_group_name_H-M   'P 1'
#
loop_
_entity.id
_entity.type
_entity.pdbx_description
1 polymer ?
#
loop_
_entity_poly.entity_id
_entity_poly.type
_entity_poly.pdbx_seq_one_letter_code
_entity_poly.pdbx_strand_id
1 'polypeptide(L)'
;MFSMRSIVSEMVPVTVPDRSLRKAYWRHRFAGPPPHPSTPYSVSMRELTRRRDSSIGATRHTLLVYNTYLLRAEIYILDFLLDRVKDAAEEIADDAIPDWIPGSGYLEDAVSWAVDKGTGILKPILPDGKVVLEKKPALSARASEIGQELASGNVADIAALCEVWKTDLFEKLMTPLSAKYSAGLSVVSGSMANDDSLTGSGLCVLGLNRSVTKIAEHIFTNKGSRHQDADAWAQKSVILSRIDVGCGKIDLYSTHLHSGNDLGDVQNLNVDLGSLDLGVTEIDFGKIGLTSAPSEQDKHNVRIAQCEEIVEFIKQTHDPKNIAILVGDFNINAQDQAQHTQLRDVMFKAGLQDLWKRQYNDTSLGMTHGDPNQICPVNTPADEFANETLPAQGGSRIDYVFVELVKKTHSFDLDLTVIKRRPFRRAVATEGEAFMSDHIGLSMDLLCSPKK
;
A
#
# COMPACT_ATOMS: atom_id res chain seq x y z
N MET A 1 -2.90 55.46 -18.21
CA MET A 1 -1.87 54.57 -18.79
C MET A 1 -0.57 54.81 -18.03
N PHE A 2 -0.24 53.96 -17.07
CA PHE A 2 1.02 54.04 -16.34
C PHE A 2 2.12 53.34 -17.16
N SER A 3 3.23 54.03 -17.37
CA SER A 3 4.36 53.48 -18.12
C SER A 3 5.06 52.40 -17.28
N MET A 4 5.43 51.28 -17.92
CA MET A 4 6.16 50.16 -17.31
C MET A 4 7.44 50.57 -16.56
N ARG A 5 7.98 51.77 -16.80
CA ARG A 5 9.16 52.27 -16.08
C ARG A 5 8.87 52.73 -14.65
N SER A 6 7.62 53.05 -14.30
CA SER A 6 7.26 53.50 -12.94
C SER A 6 7.06 52.35 -11.95
N ILE A 7 6.83 51.11 -12.42
CA ILE A 7 6.61 49.94 -11.55
C ILE A 7 7.95 49.35 -11.07
N VAL A 8 9.04 49.55 -11.83
CA VAL A 8 10.36 48.97 -11.50
C VAL A 8 11.07 49.74 -10.38
N SER A 9 10.72 51.00 -10.11
CA SER A 9 11.39 51.81 -9.08
C SER A 9 10.88 51.58 -7.65
N GLU A 10 9.78 50.85 -7.46
CA GLU A 10 9.21 50.56 -6.13
C GLU A 10 9.45 49.12 -5.64
N MET A 11 10.13 48.28 -6.44
CA MET A 11 10.49 46.94 -5.98
C MET A 11 11.68 47.01 -5.03
N VAL A 12 11.42 46.82 -3.73
CA VAL A 12 12.44 46.62 -2.69
C VAL A 12 13.45 45.58 -3.20
N PRO A 13 14.77 45.83 -3.15
CA PRO A 13 15.76 44.88 -3.60
C PRO A 13 15.60 43.59 -2.79
N VAL A 14 15.24 42.49 -3.45
CA VAL A 14 15.31 41.16 -2.85
C VAL A 14 16.78 40.93 -2.49
N THR A 15 17.07 40.95 -1.20
CA THR A 15 18.40 40.65 -0.67
C THR A 15 18.76 39.24 -1.12
N VAL A 16 19.71 39.17 -2.04
CA VAL A 16 20.28 37.92 -2.52
C VAL A 16 20.90 37.21 -1.31
N PRO A 17 20.61 35.91 -1.07
CA PRO A 17 21.17 35.21 0.07
C PRO A 17 22.70 35.21 0.02
N ASP A 18 23.31 35.27 1.20
CA ASP A 18 24.76 35.20 1.45
C ASP A 18 25.46 34.17 0.54
N ARG A 19 26.66 34.51 0.05
CA ARG A 19 27.54 33.63 -0.72
C ARG A 19 27.80 32.30 -0.02
N SER A 20 27.69 32.23 1.31
CA SER A 20 27.77 30.97 2.07
C SER A 20 26.62 30.00 1.74
N LEU A 21 25.40 30.51 1.51
CA LEU A 21 24.24 29.72 1.07
C LEU A 21 24.36 29.29 -0.39
N ARG A 22 24.96 30.10 -1.27
CA ARG A 22 25.30 29.67 -2.64
C ARG A 22 26.32 28.52 -2.64
N LYS A 23 27.27 28.51 -1.70
CA LYS A 23 28.22 27.39 -1.56
C LYS A 23 27.56 26.12 -1.02
N ALA A 24 26.55 26.24 -0.15
CA ALA A 24 25.74 25.10 0.28
C ALA A 24 24.84 24.57 -0.87
N TYR A 25 24.23 25.48 -1.63
CA TYR A 25 23.43 25.16 -2.82
C TYR A 25 24.26 24.47 -3.92
N TRP A 26 25.51 24.90 -4.13
CA TRP A 26 26.40 24.27 -5.10
C TRP A 26 27.02 22.94 -4.63
N ARG A 27 27.01 22.63 -3.32
CA ARG A 27 27.50 21.35 -2.80
C ARG A 27 26.47 20.23 -2.97
N HIS A 28 25.19 20.57 -3.12
CA HIS A 28 24.10 19.63 -3.43
C HIS A 28 23.67 19.72 -4.91
N ARG A 29 24.64 19.68 -5.84
CA ARG A 29 24.36 19.72 -7.29
C ARG A 29 23.71 18.42 -7.79
N PHE A 30 22.40 18.46 -7.96
CA PHE A 30 21.71 17.80 -9.08
C PHE A 30 21.99 18.64 -10.33
N ALA A 31 22.78 18.13 -11.28
CA ALA A 31 23.20 18.90 -12.45
C ALA A 31 22.28 18.60 -13.66
N GLY A 32 21.28 19.46 -13.83
CA GLY A 32 20.72 19.83 -15.12
C GLY A 32 20.88 21.35 -15.34
N PRO A 33 20.83 21.86 -16.59
CA PRO A 33 20.86 23.30 -16.89
C PRO A 33 19.69 24.05 -16.22
N PRO A 34 19.70 25.41 -16.16
CA PRO A 34 18.66 26.15 -15.46
C PRO A 34 17.27 25.76 -15.96
N PRO A 35 16.31 25.51 -15.06
CA PRO A 35 15.03 24.94 -15.42
C PRO A 35 14.25 25.92 -16.32
N HIS A 36 13.55 25.36 -17.31
CA HIS A 36 12.25 25.92 -17.63
C HIS A 36 11.42 25.90 -16.32
N PRO A 37 10.74 26.98 -15.91
CA PRO A 37 10.15 27.13 -14.57
C PRO A 37 9.07 26.10 -14.16
N SER A 38 8.86 25.01 -14.91
CA SER A 38 7.72 24.11 -14.73
C SER A 38 8.01 22.62 -14.47
N THR A 39 9.22 22.03 -14.63
CA THR A 39 9.43 20.56 -14.36
C THR A 39 10.92 20.08 -14.43
N PRO A 40 11.32 18.90 -13.88
CA PRO A 40 12.11 18.85 -12.65
C PRO A 40 13.35 17.90 -12.63
N TYR A 41 14.05 17.95 -11.50
CA TYR A 41 15.26 17.26 -11.07
C TYR A 41 15.27 15.72 -11.26
N SER A 42 15.82 15.24 -12.37
CA SER A 42 16.22 13.83 -12.53
C SER A 42 17.69 13.73 -12.93
N VAL A 43 18.43 12.82 -12.30
CA VAL A 43 19.81 12.52 -12.68
C VAL A 43 19.77 11.45 -13.77
N SER A 44 20.34 11.72 -14.95
CA SER A 44 20.41 10.71 -16.01
C SER A 44 21.19 9.48 -15.54
N MET A 45 20.87 8.28 -16.04
CA MET A 45 21.63 7.06 -15.74
C MET A 45 23.13 7.22 -16.02
N ARG A 46 23.50 7.95 -17.07
CA ARG A 46 24.90 8.25 -17.38
C ARG A 46 25.57 9.06 -16.28
N GLU A 47 24.87 10.07 -15.75
CA GLU A 47 25.37 10.90 -14.66
C GLU A 47 25.42 10.12 -13.34
N LEU A 48 24.45 9.25 -13.06
CA LEU A 48 24.48 8.33 -11.92
C LEU A 48 25.68 7.38 -12.00
N THR A 49 25.91 6.75 -13.15
CA THR A 49 27.08 5.89 -13.40
C THR A 49 28.37 6.68 -13.22
N ARG A 50 28.46 7.89 -13.78
CA ARG A 50 29.63 8.76 -13.59
C ARG A 50 29.88 9.08 -12.11
N ARG A 51 28.83 9.35 -11.33
CA ARG A 51 28.93 9.62 -9.88
C ARG A 51 29.35 8.39 -9.10
N ARG A 52 28.78 7.23 -9.41
CA ARG A 52 29.18 5.93 -8.83
C ARG A 52 30.67 5.67 -9.08
N ASP A 53 31.09 5.77 -10.34
CA ASP A 53 32.46 5.46 -10.74
C ASP A 53 33.48 6.48 -10.20
N SER A 54 33.03 7.70 -9.88
CA SER A 54 33.87 8.76 -9.30
C SER A 54 33.83 8.85 -7.77
N SER A 55 32.97 8.08 -7.10
CA SER A 55 32.80 8.12 -5.65
C SER A 55 33.14 6.76 -5.05
N ILE A 56 34.34 6.64 -4.50
CA ILE A 56 34.77 5.43 -3.78
C ILE A 56 33.74 5.13 -2.69
N GLY A 57 33.16 3.93 -2.72
CA GLY A 57 32.16 3.49 -1.75
C GLY A 57 30.70 3.80 -2.11
N ALA A 58 30.40 4.36 -3.30
CA ALA A 58 29.03 4.50 -3.76
C ALA A 58 28.43 3.14 -4.17
N THR A 59 27.16 2.93 -3.86
CA THR A 59 26.41 1.70 -4.15
C THR A 59 25.13 2.04 -4.91
N ARG A 60 24.70 1.13 -5.78
CA ARG A 60 23.43 1.22 -6.52
C ARG A 60 22.53 0.07 -6.10
N HIS A 61 21.26 0.36 -5.88
CA HIS A 61 20.24 -0.61 -5.52
C HIS A 61 18.97 -0.34 -6.32
N THR A 62 18.29 -1.37 -6.79
CA THR A 62 16.97 -1.24 -7.41
C THR A 62 15.89 -1.54 -6.37
N LEU A 63 14.99 -0.59 -6.15
CA LEU A 63 13.80 -0.74 -5.31
C LEU A 63 12.57 -1.01 -6.19
N LEU A 64 11.86 -2.08 -5.88
CA LEU A 64 10.55 -2.43 -6.46
C LEU A 64 9.46 -2.30 -5.40
N VAL A 65 8.35 -1.67 -5.77
CA VAL A 65 7.09 -1.65 -5.01
C VAL A 65 6.04 -2.33 -5.86
N TYR A 66 5.36 -3.34 -5.31
CA TYR A 66 4.45 -4.16 -6.11
C TYR A 66 3.31 -4.77 -5.29
N ASN A 67 2.07 -4.37 -5.56
CA ASN A 67 0.92 -5.14 -5.11
C ASN A 67 0.84 -6.41 -5.96
N THR A 68 0.86 -7.57 -5.30
CA THR A 68 0.95 -8.87 -5.97
C THR A 68 -0.41 -9.43 -6.38
N TYR A 69 -1.49 -8.87 -5.84
CA TYR A 69 -2.84 -9.39 -6.01
C TYR A 69 -2.96 -10.89 -5.72
N LEU A 70 -2.21 -11.35 -4.71
CA LEU A 70 -2.26 -12.72 -4.20
C LEU A 70 -3.30 -12.86 -3.07
N LEU A 71 -4.38 -12.08 -3.17
CA LEU A 71 -5.53 -12.16 -2.28
C LEU A 71 -6.43 -13.35 -2.63
N ARG A 72 -6.74 -14.13 -1.61
CA ARG A 72 -7.87 -15.07 -1.60
C ARG A 72 -8.51 -15.02 -0.22
N ALA A 73 -9.41 -14.07 -0.01
CA ALA A 73 -10.21 -14.04 1.20
C ALA A 73 -11.29 -15.13 1.08
N GLU A 74 -11.16 -16.17 1.91
CA GLU A 74 -12.30 -17.01 2.26
C GLU A 74 -12.83 -16.43 3.57
N ILE A 75 -13.99 -15.78 3.54
CA ILE A 75 -14.61 -15.26 4.76
C ILE A 75 -15.63 -16.30 5.20
N TYR A 76 -15.50 -16.76 6.44
CA TYR A 76 -16.53 -17.57 7.05
C TYR A 76 -17.65 -16.61 7.47
N ILE A 77 -18.76 -16.62 6.73
CA ILE A 77 -19.95 -15.82 7.06
C ILE A 77 -20.44 -16.12 8.47
N LEU A 78 -20.20 -17.32 8.98
CA LEU A 78 -20.63 -17.69 10.32
C LEU A 78 -19.99 -16.79 11.39
N ASP A 79 -18.70 -16.49 11.28
CA ASP A 79 -18.00 -15.61 12.24
C ASP A 79 -18.55 -14.17 12.16
N PHE A 80 -18.81 -13.71 10.94
CA PHE A 80 -19.42 -12.41 10.68
C PHE A 80 -20.84 -12.30 11.25
N LEU A 81 -21.68 -13.31 11.04
CA LEU A 81 -23.05 -13.35 11.55
C LEU A 81 -23.07 -13.51 13.07
N LEU A 82 -22.12 -14.23 13.66
CA LEU A 82 -22.01 -14.40 15.09
C LEU A 82 -21.66 -13.09 15.80
N ASP A 83 -20.69 -12.34 15.30
CA ASP A 83 -20.38 -11.02 15.87
C ASP A 83 -21.56 -10.06 15.71
N ARG A 84 -22.31 -10.13 14.60
CA ARG A 84 -23.55 -9.35 14.46
C ARG A 84 -24.65 -9.72 15.45
N VAL A 85 -24.83 -11.01 15.72
CA VAL A 85 -25.80 -11.47 16.72
C VAL A 85 -25.39 -10.98 18.10
N LYS A 86 -24.08 -10.93 18.41
CA LYS A 86 -23.58 -10.33 19.65
C LYS A 86 -23.84 -8.82 19.69
N ASP A 87 -23.42 -8.07 18.68
CA ASP A 87 -23.56 -6.61 18.64
C ASP A 87 -25.04 -6.19 18.74
N ALA A 88 -25.93 -6.85 17.99
CA ALA A 88 -27.36 -6.59 18.07
C ALA A 88 -27.96 -6.96 19.43
N ALA A 89 -27.46 -8.02 20.06
CA ALA A 89 -27.90 -8.40 21.41
C ALA A 89 -27.40 -7.42 22.48
N GLU A 90 -26.19 -6.86 22.33
CA GLU A 90 -25.65 -5.78 23.17
C GLU A 90 -26.42 -4.46 22.99
N GLU A 91 -26.76 -4.07 21.77
CA GLU A 91 -27.55 -2.86 21.48
C GLU A 91 -28.98 -2.96 22.05
N ILE A 92 -29.65 -4.10 21.86
CA ILE A 92 -30.97 -4.36 22.46
C ILE A 92 -30.88 -4.34 23.99
N ALA A 93 -29.81 -4.88 24.54
CA ALA A 93 -29.57 -4.89 25.99
C ALA A 93 -29.43 -3.49 26.59
N ASP A 94 -28.70 -2.59 25.94
CA ASP A 94 -28.51 -1.22 26.39
C ASP A 94 -29.80 -0.40 26.33
N ASP A 95 -30.66 -0.63 25.32
CA ASP A 95 -31.91 0.11 25.14
C ASP A 95 -33.10 -0.47 25.92
N ALA A 96 -33.12 -1.78 26.18
CA ALA A 96 -34.31 -2.48 26.68
C ALA A 96 -34.26 -2.86 28.16
N ILE A 97 -33.18 -2.56 28.90
CA ILE A 97 -33.07 -2.93 30.32
C ILE A 97 -33.21 -1.68 31.20
N PRO A 98 -34.38 -1.48 31.84
CA PRO A 98 -34.54 -0.46 32.86
C PRO A 98 -33.56 -0.66 34.03
N ASP A 99 -33.02 0.44 34.55
CA ASP A 99 -32.07 0.52 35.69
C ASP A 99 -32.42 -0.32 36.94
N TRP A 100 -33.65 -0.81 37.05
CA TRP A 100 -34.15 -1.57 38.19
C TRP A 100 -34.05 -3.09 38.06
N ILE A 101 -33.58 -3.64 36.93
CA ILE A 101 -33.35 -5.09 36.76
C ILE A 101 -31.92 -5.42 37.24
N PRO A 102 -31.74 -6.14 38.36
CA PRO A 102 -30.42 -6.45 38.88
C PRO A 102 -29.86 -7.71 38.22
N GLY A 103 -28.72 -7.57 37.53
CA GLY A 103 -27.80 -8.68 37.23
C GLY A 103 -27.33 -8.75 35.78
N SER A 104 -26.01 -8.62 35.59
CA SER A 104 -25.32 -8.79 34.30
C SER A 104 -25.50 -10.18 33.66
N GLY A 105 -25.89 -11.20 34.44
CA GLY A 105 -26.05 -12.58 33.95
C GLY A 105 -27.21 -12.76 32.96
N TYR A 106 -28.26 -11.93 33.01
CA TYR A 106 -29.41 -12.08 32.10
C TYR A 106 -29.06 -11.66 30.66
N LEU A 107 -28.13 -10.70 30.52
CA LEU A 107 -27.59 -10.30 29.22
C LEU A 107 -26.77 -11.42 28.61
N GLU A 108 -25.84 -11.97 29.40
CA GLU A 108 -24.96 -13.05 28.97
C GLU A 108 -25.78 -14.27 28.55
N ASP A 109 -26.84 -14.61 29.30
CA ASP A 109 -27.76 -15.70 28.96
C ASP A 109 -28.59 -15.40 27.69
N ALA A 110 -29.03 -14.16 27.49
CA ALA A 110 -29.80 -13.76 26.31
C ALA A 110 -28.94 -13.72 25.03
N VAL A 111 -27.73 -13.15 25.12
CA VAL A 111 -26.72 -13.17 24.04
C VAL A 111 -26.33 -14.62 23.74
N SER A 112 -26.06 -15.42 24.76
CA SER A 112 -25.72 -16.84 24.61
C SER A 112 -26.85 -17.63 23.94
N TRP A 113 -28.10 -17.38 24.33
CA TRP A 113 -29.27 -18.01 23.70
C TRP A 113 -29.47 -17.57 22.25
N ALA A 114 -29.31 -16.28 21.94
CA ALA A 114 -29.42 -15.75 20.59
C ALA A 114 -28.31 -16.30 19.68
N VAL A 115 -27.08 -16.38 20.20
CA VAL A 115 -25.94 -17.02 19.53
C VAL A 115 -26.23 -18.50 19.30
N ASP A 116 -26.62 -19.26 20.32
CA ASP A 116 -26.89 -20.70 20.21
C ASP A 116 -28.00 -20.99 19.19
N LYS A 117 -29.10 -20.22 19.22
CA LYS A 117 -30.18 -20.32 18.24
C LYS A 117 -29.75 -19.89 16.85
N GLY A 118 -29.00 -18.80 16.73
CA GLY A 118 -28.42 -18.32 15.47
C GLY A 118 -27.52 -19.37 14.84
N THR A 119 -26.58 -19.95 15.59
CA THR A 119 -25.75 -21.07 15.11
C THR A 119 -26.57 -22.30 14.79
N GLY A 120 -27.59 -22.65 15.58
CA GLY A 120 -28.47 -23.79 15.31
C GLY A 120 -29.25 -23.66 14.00
N ILE A 121 -29.61 -22.43 13.60
CA ILE A 121 -30.30 -22.12 12.35
C ILE A 121 -29.31 -22.02 11.18
N LEU A 122 -28.16 -21.38 11.36
CA LEU A 122 -27.20 -21.09 10.30
C LEU A 122 -26.34 -22.30 9.91
N LYS A 123 -26.02 -23.18 10.86
CA LYS A 123 -25.15 -24.36 10.65
C LYS A 123 -25.73 -25.41 9.69
N PRO A 124 -27.06 -25.66 9.63
CA PRO A 124 -27.67 -26.48 8.58
C PRO A 124 -27.70 -25.83 7.19
N ILE A 125 -27.78 -24.48 7.12
CA ILE A 125 -27.90 -23.70 5.87
C ILE A 125 -26.54 -23.50 5.21
N LEU A 126 -25.52 -23.22 6.01
CA LEU A 126 -24.13 -23.08 5.62
C LEU A 126 -23.34 -24.18 6.35
N PRO A 127 -23.43 -25.45 5.91
CA PRO A 127 -22.77 -26.58 6.60
C PRO A 127 -21.27 -26.38 6.80
N ASP A 128 -20.65 -25.55 5.94
CA ASP A 128 -19.24 -25.20 5.97
C ASP A 128 -18.99 -23.75 6.40
N GLY A 129 -20.04 -22.92 6.53
CA GLY A 129 -19.96 -21.50 6.94
C GLY A 129 -19.27 -20.54 5.96
N LYS A 130 -18.83 -21.00 4.78
CA LYS A 130 -17.94 -20.24 3.88
C LYS A 130 -18.70 -19.41 2.86
N VAL A 131 -18.38 -18.12 2.76
CA VAL A 131 -18.50 -17.37 1.50
C VAL A 131 -17.12 -17.14 0.94
N VAL A 132 -16.92 -17.71 -0.24
CA VAL A 132 -15.72 -17.47 -1.02
C VAL A 132 -15.96 -16.19 -1.80
N LEU A 133 -15.34 -15.09 -1.36
CA LEU A 133 -15.16 -13.93 -2.24
C LEU A 133 -14.41 -14.44 -3.48
N GLU A 134 -14.91 -14.09 -4.67
CA GLU A 134 -14.55 -14.70 -5.94
C GLU A 134 -13.10 -15.21 -6.01
N LYS A 135 -12.93 -16.48 -6.36
CA LYS A 135 -11.60 -17.08 -6.47
C LYS A 135 -10.82 -16.32 -7.54
N LYS A 136 -9.82 -15.53 -7.12
CA LYS A 136 -8.92 -14.87 -8.06
C LYS A 136 -8.22 -15.91 -8.95
N PRO A 137 -8.12 -15.66 -10.27
CA PRO A 137 -7.55 -16.60 -11.20
C PRO A 137 -6.05 -16.81 -10.98
N ALA A 138 -5.59 -18.02 -11.27
CA ALA A 138 -4.20 -18.45 -11.37
C ALA A 138 -3.29 -18.11 -10.17
N LEU A 139 -3.84 -17.88 -8.97
CA LEU A 139 -3.09 -17.42 -7.77
C LEU A 139 -1.78 -18.18 -7.52
N SER A 140 -1.86 -19.52 -7.53
CA SER A 140 -0.70 -20.38 -7.29
C SER A 140 0.38 -20.21 -8.37
N ALA A 141 -0.02 -20.09 -9.63
CA ALA A 141 0.91 -19.92 -10.74
C ALA A 141 1.54 -18.52 -10.68
N ARG A 142 0.73 -17.47 -10.48
CA ARG A 142 1.19 -16.08 -10.33
C ARG A 142 2.20 -15.94 -9.18
N ALA A 143 1.94 -16.54 -8.02
CA ALA A 143 2.89 -16.51 -6.90
C ALA A 143 4.27 -17.11 -7.27
N SER A 144 4.27 -18.28 -7.93
CA SER A 144 5.51 -18.90 -8.39
C SER A 144 6.21 -18.07 -9.47
N GLU A 145 5.47 -17.50 -10.41
CA GLU A 145 6.00 -16.68 -11.51
C GLU A 145 6.61 -15.37 -10.98
N ILE A 146 5.97 -14.71 -10.01
CA ILE A 146 6.52 -13.52 -9.33
C ILE A 146 7.84 -13.88 -8.65
N GLY A 147 7.88 -15.00 -7.92
CA GLY A 147 9.11 -15.49 -7.29
C GLY A 147 10.23 -15.75 -8.31
N GLN A 148 9.90 -16.32 -9.48
CA GLN A 148 10.84 -16.57 -10.57
C GLN A 148 11.38 -15.27 -11.19
N GLU A 149 10.50 -14.29 -11.43
CA GLU A 149 10.87 -12.99 -12.00
C GLU A 149 11.82 -12.24 -11.05
N LEU A 150 11.49 -12.20 -9.75
CA LEU A 150 12.39 -11.64 -8.73
C LEU A 150 13.71 -12.43 -8.63
N ALA A 151 13.66 -13.75 -8.76
CA ALA A 151 14.84 -14.60 -8.83
C ALA A 151 15.61 -14.51 -10.17
N SER A 152 15.18 -13.75 -11.17
CA SER A 152 16.00 -13.52 -12.37
C SER A 152 17.26 -12.71 -12.05
N GLY A 153 17.23 -11.90 -10.99
CA GLY A 153 18.36 -11.09 -10.48
C GLY A 153 18.54 -9.74 -11.14
N ASN A 154 17.67 -9.36 -12.08
CA ASN A 154 17.72 -8.06 -12.77
C ASN A 154 16.58 -7.12 -12.37
N VAL A 155 15.68 -7.57 -11.49
CA VAL A 155 14.43 -6.86 -11.19
C VAL A 155 14.57 -5.91 -10.02
N ALA A 156 15.20 -6.36 -8.93
CA ALA A 156 15.30 -5.61 -7.69
C ALA A 156 16.46 -6.11 -6.83
N ASP A 157 17.01 -5.21 -6.00
CA ASP A 157 17.79 -5.54 -4.81
C ASP A 157 16.91 -5.52 -3.54
N ILE A 158 15.84 -4.71 -3.58
CA ILE A 158 14.87 -4.55 -2.49
C ILE A 158 13.48 -4.58 -3.11
N ALA A 159 12.57 -5.41 -2.59
CA ALA A 159 11.18 -5.45 -3.03
C ALA A 159 10.23 -5.27 -1.84
N ALA A 160 9.26 -4.38 -1.97
CA ALA A 160 8.16 -4.18 -1.03
C ALA A 160 6.87 -4.64 -1.70
N LEU A 161 6.31 -5.73 -1.19
CA LEU A 161 5.18 -6.44 -1.75
C LEU A 161 3.94 -6.25 -0.89
N CYS A 162 2.79 -6.04 -1.54
CA CYS A 162 1.48 -6.05 -0.90
C CYS A 162 0.70 -7.31 -1.31
N GLU A 163 -0.29 -7.66 -0.48
CA GLU A 163 -1.22 -8.77 -0.66
C GLU A 163 -0.64 -10.19 -0.67
N VAL A 164 0.44 -10.42 0.08
CA VAL A 164 1.02 -11.74 0.29
C VAL A 164 0.40 -12.39 1.54
N TRP A 165 -0.85 -12.84 1.44
CA TRP A 165 -1.66 -13.22 2.60
C TRP A 165 -1.48 -14.66 3.10
N LYS A 166 -1.39 -15.62 2.17
CA LYS A 166 -1.43 -17.05 2.51
C LYS A 166 -0.05 -17.67 2.56
N THR A 167 0.16 -18.54 3.54
CA THR A 167 1.42 -19.28 3.73
C THR A 167 1.79 -20.12 2.51
N ASP A 168 0.83 -20.79 1.86
CA ASP A 168 1.09 -21.63 0.69
C ASP A 168 1.50 -20.80 -0.55
N LEU A 169 0.92 -19.62 -0.74
CA LEU A 169 1.32 -18.69 -1.80
C LEU A 169 2.67 -18.06 -1.49
N PHE A 170 2.92 -17.71 -0.22
CA PHE A 170 4.22 -17.23 0.23
C PHE A 170 5.31 -18.27 -0.03
N GLU A 171 5.12 -19.54 0.33
CA GLU A 171 6.08 -20.62 0.06
C GLU A 171 6.41 -20.75 -1.44
N LYS A 172 5.41 -20.64 -2.32
CA LYS A 172 5.60 -20.66 -3.78
C LYS A 172 6.40 -19.47 -4.28
N LEU A 173 6.13 -18.28 -3.76
CA LEU A 173 6.91 -17.07 -4.04
C LEU A 173 8.36 -17.21 -3.55
N MET A 174 8.55 -17.78 -2.36
CA MET A 174 9.85 -17.87 -1.70
C MET A 174 10.75 -19.00 -2.21
N THR A 175 10.19 -20.05 -2.81
CA THR A 175 10.95 -21.20 -3.32
C THR A 175 12.07 -20.82 -4.30
N PRO A 176 11.80 -20.11 -5.42
CA PRO A 176 12.86 -19.71 -6.35
C PRO A 176 13.84 -18.70 -5.74
N LEU A 177 13.36 -17.82 -4.86
CA LEU A 177 14.20 -16.83 -4.17
C LEU A 177 15.20 -17.49 -3.24
N SER A 178 14.75 -18.46 -2.44
CA SER A 178 15.59 -19.18 -1.48
C SER A 178 16.67 -20.00 -2.20
N ALA A 179 16.34 -20.56 -3.37
CA ALA A 179 17.31 -21.26 -4.21
C ALA A 179 18.42 -20.33 -4.72
N LYS A 180 18.07 -19.10 -5.12
CA LYS A 180 19.04 -18.14 -5.67
C LYS A 180 19.83 -17.38 -4.61
N TYR A 181 19.16 -16.94 -3.55
CA TYR A 181 19.69 -16.01 -2.56
C TYR A 181 19.95 -16.68 -1.20
N SER A 182 20.29 -17.98 -1.21
CA SER A 182 20.42 -18.82 -0.02
C SER A 182 21.31 -18.25 1.10
N ALA A 183 22.28 -17.41 0.79
CA ALA A 183 23.19 -16.77 1.76
C ALA A 183 22.88 -15.28 2.06
N GLY A 184 21.90 -14.67 1.39
CA GLY A 184 21.71 -13.21 1.39
C GLY A 184 20.27 -12.72 1.33
N LEU A 185 19.29 -13.62 1.43
CA LEU A 185 17.87 -13.27 1.44
C LEU A 185 17.43 -12.82 2.84
N SER A 186 17.05 -11.55 2.97
CA SER A 186 16.30 -11.08 4.14
C SER A 186 14.82 -11.03 3.80
N VAL A 187 13.97 -11.51 4.70
CA VAL A 187 12.51 -11.48 4.53
C VAL A 187 11.89 -10.87 5.77
N VAL A 188 11.00 -9.91 5.56
CA VAL A 188 10.20 -9.28 6.59
C VAL A 188 8.74 -9.43 6.20
N SER A 189 7.98 -10.19 6.97
CA SER A 189 6.54 -10.28 6.81
C SER A 189 5.87 -9.50 7.94
N GLY A 190 4.72 -8.90 7.65
CA GLY A 190 3.93 -8.30 8.72
C GLY A 190 3.21 -9.32 9.57
N SER A 191 2.42 -8.80 10.50
CA SER A 191 1.70 -9.62 11.47
C SER A 191 0.73 -10.60 10.80
N MET A 192 0.62 -11.78 11.42
CA MET A 192 -0.30 -12.84 11.04
C MET A 192 -1.66 -12.61 11.69
N ALA A 193 -2.71 -13.26 11.17
CA ALA A 193 -4.02 -13.25 11.82
C ALA A 193 -3.93 -13.61 13.32
N ASN A 194 -4.73 -12.92 14.13
CA ASN A 194 -4.97 -13.18 15.56
C ASN A 194 -6.47 -13.40 15.83
N ASP A 195 -6.84 -13.58 17.10
CA ASP A 195 -8.23 -13.85 17.53
C ASP A 195 -9.25 -12.78 17.06
N ASP A 196 -8.81 -11.55 16.79
CA ASP A 196 -9.64 -10.42 16.35
C ASP A 196 -9.57 -10.14 14.84
N SER A 197 -8.94 -11.02 14.06
CA SER A 197 -8.72 -10.81 12.61
C SER A 197 -8.74 -12.12 11.82
N LEU A 198 -9.29 -12.09 10.62
CA LEU A 198 -9.35 -13.25 9.73
C LEU A 198 -8.05 -13.44 8.92
N THR A 199 -7.26 -12.38 8.76
CA THR A 199 -6.02 -12.41 7.97
C THR A 199 -4.97 -11.46 8.54
N GLY A 200 -3.71 -11.69 8.17
CA GLY A 200 -2.55 -10.88 8.59
C GLY A 200 -2.54 -9.48 7.97
N SER A 201 -1.37 -8.90 7.73
CA SER A 201 -1.25 -7.61 7.01
C SER A 201 -1.12 -7.75 5.51
N GLY A 202 -0.68 -8.93 5.03
CA GLY A 202 -0.37 -9.17 3.63
C GLY A 202 0.87 -8.44 3.12
N LEU A 203 1.67 -7.83 4.01
CA LEU A 203 2.89 -7.11 3.62
C LEU A 203 4.11 -8.03 3.67
N CYS A 204 4.99 -7.88 2.68
CA CYS A 204 6.27 -8.60 2.61
C CYS A 204 7.37 -7.71 2.04
N VAL A 205 8.46 -7.50 2.78
CA VAL A 205 9.66 -6.80 2.31
C VAL A 205 10.81 -7.81 2.15
N LEU A 206 11.44 -7.79 0.97
CA LEU A 206 12.53 -8.66 0.59
C LEU A 206 13.81 -7.84 0.40
N GLY A 207 14.88 -8.24 1.08
CA GLY A 207 16.25 -7.81 0.79
C GLY A 207 16.97 -8.90 -0.03
N LEU A 208 17.09 -8.70 -1.34
CA LEU A 208 17.74 -9.64 -2.25
C LEU A 208 19.26 -9.37 -2.25
N ASN A 209 20.01 -10.09 -1.42
CA ASN A 209 21.40 -9.79 -1.04
C ASN A 209 21.56 -8.49 -0.24
N ARG A 210 20.55 -8.16 0.56
CA ARG A 210 20.56 -7.02 1.47
C ARG A 210 20.15 -7.45 2.85
N SER A 211 20.84 -6.94 3.87
CA SER A 211 20.52 -7.23 5.26
C SER A 211 19.47 -6.25 5.77
N VAL A 212 18.41 -6.80 6.36
CA VAL A 212 17.48 -6.04 7.19
C VAL A 212 18.01 -6.09 8.63
N THR A 213 18.28 -4.92 9.19
CA THR A 213 18.96 -4.79 10.50
C THR A 213 18.04 -4.35 11.63
N LYS A 214 16.82 -3.89 11.31
CA LYS A 214 15.76 -3.57 12.27
C LYS A 214 14.42 -3.73 11.60
N ILE A 215 13.46 -4.27 12.34
CA ILE A 215 12.06 -4.40 11.96
C ILE A 215 11.21 -3.76 13.06
N ALA A 216 10.15 -3.06 12.67
CA ALA A 216 9.07 -2.66 13.56
C ALA A 216 7.78 -2.62 12.75
N GLU A 217 6.63 -2.74 13.40
CA GLU A 217 5.33 -2.71 12.75
C GLU A 217 4.34 -1.93 13.60
N HIS A 218 3.38 -1.27 12.93
CA HIS A 218 2.21 -0.67 13.54
C HIS A 218 0.95 -1.16 12.81
N ILE A 219 0.12 -1.95 13.49
CA ILE A 219 -1.19 -2.38 12.99
C ILE A 219 -2.15 -1.22 13.16
N PHE A 220 -2.89 -0.89 12.10
CA PHE A 220 -3.82 0.24 12.15
C PHE A 220 -4.96 0.01 13.12
N THR A 221 -5.24 1.05 13.90
CA THR A 221 -6.39 1.12 14.80
C THR A 221 -7.65 1.55 14.05
N ASN A 222 -7.50 2.42 13.04
CA ASN A 222 -8.61 2.81 12.15
C ASN A 222 -8.80 1.75 11.07
N LYS A 223 -9.74 0.83 11.30
CA LYS A 223 -9.97 -0.35 10.46
C LYS A 223 -11.16 -0.22 9.50
N GLY A 224 -11.95 0.85 9.61
CA GLY A 224 -13.25 0.95 8.97
C GLY A 224 -14.31 0.18 9.74
N SER A 225 -15.41 -0.13 9.08
CA SER A 225 -16.56 -0.78 9.70
C SER A 225 -16.47 -2.29 9.49
N ARG A 226 -16.45 -3.08 10.59
CA ARG A 226 -16.49 -4.57 10.53
C ARG A 226 -17.67 -5.10 9.73
N HIS A 227 -18.70 -4.28 9.58
CA HIS A 227 -19.97 -4.60 8.96
C HIS A 227 -19.99 -4.38 7.45
N GLN A 228 -19.09 -3.56 6.94
CA GLN A 228 -19.09 -3.09 5.57
C GLN A 228 -17.77 -3.41 4.85
N ASP A 229 -16.69 -3.57 5.61
CA ASP A 229 -15.34 -3.64 5.10
C ASP A 229 -14.66 -4.95 5.50
N ALA A 230 -14.25 -5.76 4.50
CA ALA A 230 -13.45 -6.95 4.78
C ALA A 230 -12.09 -6.58 5.40
N ASP A 231 -11.54 -5.43 5.02
CA ASP A 231 -10.30 -4.89 5.59
C ASP A 231 -10.38 -4.64 7.10
N ALA A 232 -11.59 -4.47 7.67
CA ALA A 232 -11.73 -4.32 9.11
C ALA A 232 -11.38 -5.61 9.88
N TRP A 233 -11.41 -6.74 9.18
CA TRP A 233 -11.01 -8.06 9.66
C TRP A 233 -9.58 -8.43 9.30
N ALA A 234 -8.85 -7.55 8.63
CA ALA A 234 -7.42 -7.71 8.36
C ALA A 234 -6.57 -6.99 9.41
N GLN A 235 -5.31 -7.38 9.53
CA GLN A 235 -4.31 -6.64 10.28
C GLN A 235 -3.50 -5.72 9.37
N LYS A 236 -4.21 -4.90 8.57
CA LYS A 236 -3.58 -3.86 7.75
C LYS A 236 -2.65 -3.02 8.63
N SER A 237 -1.43 -2.78 8.17
CA SER A 237 -0.36 -2.22 8.98
C SER A 237 0.62 -1.41 8.14
N VAL A 238 1.58 -0.77 8.81
CA VAL A 238 2.82 -0.27 8.23
C VAL A 238 4.02 -0.96 8.87
N ILE A 239 4.99 -1.37 8.06
CA ILE A 239 6.21 -2.05 8.52
C ILE A 239 7.43 -1.19 8.21
N LEU A 240 8.26 -0.95 9.22
CA LEU A 240 9.64 -0.47 9.05
C LEU A 240 10.58 -1.65 8.81
N SER A 241 11.34 -1.57 7.72
CA SER A 241 12.52 -2.39 7.44
C SER A 241 13.74 -1.49 7.30
N ARG A 242 14.71 -1.60 8.22
CA ARG A 242 15.96 -0.84 8.14
C ARG A 242 17.01 -1.60 7.36
N ILE A 243 17.27 -1.17 6.14
CA ILE A 243 18.07 -1.92 5.16
C ILE A 243 19.45 -1.31 5.03
N ASP A 244 20.48 -2.16 5.11
CA ASP A 244 21.86 -1.76 4.83
C ASP A 244 22.08 -1.65 3.32
N VAL A 245 22.49 -0.45 2.89
CA VAL A 245 22.77 -0.12 1.48
C VAL A 245 24.28 0.01 1.21
N GLY A 246 25.13 -0.45 2.13
CA GLY A 246 26.58 -0.49 2.04
C GLY A 246 27.28 0.79 2.52
N CYS A 247 26.76 1.97 2.17
CA CYS A 247 27.30 3.25 2.65
C CYS A 247 26.51 3.86 3.83
N GLY A 248 25.52 3.14 4.34
CA GLY A 248 24.59 3.60 5.36
C GLY A 248 23.34 2.74 5.38
N LYS A 249 22.28 3.24 6.01
CA LYS A 249 20.99 2.52 6.10
C LYS A 249 19.84 3.40 5.64
N ILE A 250 18.88 2.81 4.96
CA ILE A 250 17.58 3.43 4.72
C ILE A 250 16.56 2.90 5.72
N ASP A 251 15.61 3.76 6.09
CA ASP A 251 14.40 3.35 6.79
C ASP A 251 13.30 3.18 5.73
N LEU A 252 13.05 1.94 5.29
CA LEU A 252 11.99 1.63 4.34
C LEU A 252 10.70 1.28 5.10
N TYR A 253 9.67 2.09 4.94
CA TYR A 253 8.33 1.85 5.42
C TYR A 253 7.48 1.28 4.26
N SER A 254 6.78 0.17 4.49
CA SER A 254 5.84 -0.42 3.52
C SER A 254 4.45 -0.51 4.13
N THR A 255 3.41 -0.19 3.36
CA THR A 255 2.02 -0.18 3.83
C THR A 255 1.05 -0.68 2.76
N HIS A 256 -0.14 -1.08 3.19
CA HIS A 256 -1.30 -1.26 2.33
C HIS A 256 -2.50 -0.71 3.10
N LEU A 257 -3.11 0.37 2.60
CA LEU A 257 -4.21 1.05 3.29
C LEU A 257 -5.56 0.36 3.03
N HIS A 258 -6.55 0.81 3.78
CA HIS A 258 -7.94 0.41 3.65
C HIS A 258 -8.47 0.59 2.21
N SER A 259 -8.88 -0.50 1.57
CA SER A 259 -9.63 -0.49 0.31
C SER A 259 -11.10 -0.20 0.60
N GLY A 260 -11.72 -1.02 1.47
CA GLY A 260 -13.12 -0.92 1.90
C GLY A 260 -14.13 -1.41 0.87
N ASN A 261 -15.39 -1.52 1.29
CA ASN A 261 -16.55 -1.92 0.46
C ASN A 261 -16.52 -3.33 -0.14
N ASP A 262 -15.81 -4.28 0.47
CA ASP A 262 -15.79 -5.68 0.01
C ASP A 262 -17.00 -6.50 0.47
N LEU A 263 -17.79 -5.97 1.42
CA LEU A 263 -18.98 -6.64 1.97
C LEU A 263 -20.30 -5.93 1.61
N GLY A 264 -20.25 -4.76 0.95
CA GLY A 264 -21.41 -3.91 0.70
C GLY A 264 -22.47 -4.49 -0.25
N ASP A 265 -22.08 -5.44 -1.12
CA ASP A 265 -23.01 -6.10 -2.07
C ASP A 265 -23.70 -7.35 -1.49
N VAL A 266 -23.53 -7.63 -0.19
CA VAL A 266 -24.24 -8.73 0.49
C VAL A 266 -25.76 -8.51 0.48
N GLN A 267 -26.24 -7.31 0.18
CA GLN A 267 -27.67 -7.05 -0.09
C GLN A 267 -28.23 -7.87 -1.26
N ASN A 268 -27.39 -8.37 -2.16
CA ASN A 268 -27.76 -9.22 -3.30
C ASN A 268 -27.37 -10.70 -3.13
N LEU A 269 -26.88 -11.11 -1.94
CA LEU A 269 -26.65 -12.51 -1.64
C LEU A 269 -27.99 -13.23 -1.49
N ASN A 270 -28.52 -13.72 -2.61
CA ASN A 270 -29.59 -14.71 -2.64
C ASN A 270 -29.05 -16.00 -2.01
N VAL A 271 -29.15 -16.12 -0.69
CA VAL A 271 -28.93 -17.40 -0.02
C VAL A 271 -30.13 -18.28 -0.34
N ASP A 272 -29.97 -19.26 -1.23
CA ASP A 272 -30.98 -20.29 -1.45
C ASP A 272 -31.06 -21.17 -0.20
N LEU A 273 -32.04 -20.86 0.67
CA LEU A 273 -32.25 -21.54 1.95
C LEU A 273 -32.90 -22.93 1.81
N GLY A 274 -33.11 -23.43 0.59
CA GLY A 274 -33.51 -24.81 0.30
C GLY A 274 -34.46 -25.45 1.31
N SER A 275 -35.77 -25.20 1.22
CA SER A 275 -36.83 -25.96 1.92
C SER A 275 -36.70 -26.15 3.44
N LEU A 276 -35.95 -25.31 4.14
CA LEU A 276 -36.04 -25.23 5.59
C LEU A 276 -37.38 -24.57 5.96
N ASP A 277 -38.30 -25.37 6.50
CA ASP A 277 -39.64 -24.98 6.97
C ASP A 277 -39.54 -24.12 8.25
N LEU A 278 -38.82 -23.01 8.17
CA LEU A 278 -38.60 -22.03 9.25
C LEU A 278 -39.56 -20.85 9.15
N GLY A 279 -40.42 -20.79 8.13
CA GLY A 279 -41.35 -19.67 7.92
C GLY A 279 -40.68 -18.34 7.58
N VAL A 280 -39.36 -18.30 7.42
CA VAL A 280 -38.58 -17.14 6.98
C VAL A 280 -38.35 -17.29 5.49
N THR A 281 -39.14 -16.59 4.68
CA THR A 281 -39.04 -16.67 3.20
C THR A 281 -37.99 -15.73 2.62
N GLU A 282 -37.51 -14.77 3.41
CA GLU A 282 -36.55 -13.74 2.98
C GLU A 282 -35.82 -13.18 4.22
N ILE A 283 -34.49 -13.11 4.17
CA ILE A 283 -33.70 -12.37 5.16
C ILE A 283 -33.45 -10.98 4.58
N ASP A 284 -34.11 -9.98 5.13
CA ASP A 284 -33.86 -8.58 4.81
C ASP A 284 -32.56 -8.14 5.49
N PHE A 285 -31.44 -8.30 4.78
CA PHE A 285 -30.11 -7.94 5.28
C PHE A 285 -30.00 -6.45 5.66
N GLY A 286 -30.83 -5.58 5.05
CA GLY A 286 -30.92 -4.17 5.42
C GLY A 286 -31.48 -3.93 6.83
N LYS A 287 -32.34 -4.83 7.34
CA LYS A 287 -32.90 -4.75 8.71
C LYS A 287 -31.99 -5.27 9.80
N ILE A 288 -30.96 -6.06 9.46
CA ILE A 288 -29.93 -6.51 10.42
C ILE A 288 -28.68 -5.61 10.40
N GLY A 289 -28.83 -4.38 9.90
CA GLY A 289 -27.77 -3.38 9.92
C GLY A 289 -26.67 -3.61 8.88
N LEU A 290 -26.84 -4.48 7.89
CA LEU A 290 -25.96 -4.53 6.71
C LEU A 290 -26.33 -3.37 5.80
N THR A 291 -25.89 -2.20 6.23
CA THR A 291 -26.10 -0.90 5.63
C THR A 291 -25.57 -0.86 4.20
N SER A 292 -25.99 0.16 3.46
CA SER A 292 -25.41 0.48 2.15
C SER A 292 -23.89 0.51 2.22
N ALA A 293 -23.24 0.13 1.11
CA ALA A 293 -21.82 0.35 0.85
C ALA A 293 -21.32 1.69 1.44
N PRO A 294 -20.17 1.73 2.13
CA PRO A 294 -19.63 2.97 2.67
C PRO A 294 -19.28 3.90 1.52
N SER A 295 -19.52 5.20 1.71
CA SER A 295 -19.22 6.18 0.68
C SER A 295 -17.70 6.24 0.42
N GLU A 296 -17.28 6.69 -0.76
CA GLU A 296 -15.85 6.96 -1.00
C GLU A 296 -15.26 7.95 0.01
N GLN A 297 -16.07 8.89 0.51
CA GLN A 297 -15.63 9.83 1.53
C GLN A 297 -15.37 9.13 2.88
N ASP A 298 -16.20 8.17 3.27
CA ASP A 298 -16.00 7.40 4.50
C ASP A 298 -14.73 6.55 4.41
N LYS A 299 -14.53 5.88 3.26
CA LYS A 299 -13.32 5.10 2.98
C LYS A 299 -12.08 5.99 2.99
N HIS A 300 -12.15 7.16 2.35
CA HIS A 300 -11.06 8.14 2.36
C HIS A 300 -10.74 8.64 3.78
N ASN A 301 -11.75 8.87 4.63
CA ASN A 301 -11.53 9.28 6.02
C ASN A 301 -10.74 8.21 6.80
N VAL A 302 -11.04 6.92 6.61
CA VAL A 302 -10.28 5.81 7.20
C VAL A 302 -8.85 5.80 6.67
N ARG A 303 -8.64 5.90 5.35
CA ARG A 303 -7.31 5.93 4.72
C ARG A 303 -6.46 7.09 5.24
N ILE A 304 -7.04 8.27 5.43
CA ILE A 304 -6.33 9.43 6.01
C ILE A 304 -6.00 9.21 7.48
N ALA A 305 -6.90 8.64 8.28
CA ALA A 305 -6.60 8.33 9.68
C ALA A 305 -5.43 7.34 9.79
N GLN A 306 -5.41 6.29 8.94
CA GLN A 306 -4.27 5.38 8.82
C GLN A 306 -2.98 6.11 8.37
N CYS A 307 -3.08 7.07 7.44
CA CYS A 307 -1.93 7.91 7.07
C CYS A 307 -1.38 8.72 8.24
N GLU A 308 -2.23 9.19 9.14
CA GLU A 308 -1.79 9.90 10.35
C GLU A 308 -1.12 8.96 11.35
N GLU A 309 -1.62 7.73 11.50
CA GLU A 309 -0.95 6.67 12.26
C GLU A 309 0.45 6.36 11.69
N ILE A 310 0.61 6.29 10.35
CA ILE A 310 1.91 6.13 9.70
C ILE A 310 2.87 7.27 10.07
N VAL A 311 2.40 8.52 10.02
CA VAL A 311 3.22 9.69 10.36
C VAL A 311 3.71 9.60 11.80
N GLU A 312 2.85 9.19 12.74
CA GLU A 312 3.22 9.02 14.14
C GLU A 312 4.21 7.87 14.33
N PHE A 313 3.97 6.73 13.68
CA PHE A 313 4.88 5.60 13.68
C PHE A 313 6.29 6.00 13.16
N ILE A 314 6.37 6.72 12.04
CA ILE A 314 7.63 7.22 11.50
C ILE A 314 8.36 8.10 12.52
N LYS A 315 7.66 9.03 13.18
CA LYS A 315 8.29 9.89 14.21
C LYS A 315 8.89 9.09 15.36
N GLN A 316 8.25 7.99 15.74
CA GLN A 316 8.69 7.14 16.85
C GLN A 316 9.85 6.22 16.46
N THR A 317 9.90 5.74 15.21
CA THR A 317 10.84 4.69 14.82
C THR A 317 12.02 5.16 13.98
N HIS A 318 11.90 6.31 13.31
CA HIS A 318 12.89 6.83 12.37
C HIS A 318 14.22 7.18 13.06
N ASP A 319 15.33 6.80 12.44
CA ASP A 319 16.65 7.30 12.80
C ASP A 319 17.00 8.50 11.90
N PRO A 320 17.20 9.72 12.45
CA PRO A 320 17.53 10.91 11.66
C PRO A 320 18.82 10.84 10.83
N LYS A 321 19.66 9.80 11.04
CA LYS A 321 20.84 9.51 10.22
C LYS A 321 20.53 8.69 8.98
N ASN A 322 19.37 8.07 8.91
CA ASN A 322 18.89 7.29 7.77
C ASN A 322 17.96 8.15 6.93
N ILE A 323 17.82 7.81 5.65
CA ILE A 323 16.82 8.43 4.78
C ILE A 323 15.55 7.58 4.84
N ALA A 324 14.41 8.21 5.10
CA ALA A 324 13.12 7.52 5.10
C ALA A 324 12.52 7.42 3.67
N ILE A 325 12.03 6.23 3.33
CA ILE A 325 11.25 5.96 2.12
C ILE A 325 9.98 5.23 2.56
N LEU A 326 8.80 5.71 2.16
CA LEU A 326 7.51 5.06 2.42
C LEU A 326 6.88 4.63 1.10
N VAL A 327 6.47 3.37 1.01
CA VAL A 327 5.93 2.78 -0.21
C VAL A 327 4.70 1.93 0.04
N GLY A 328 3.95 1.67 -1.02
CA GLY A 328 2.89 0.67 -1.03
C GLY A 328 1.62 1.16 -1.69
N ASP A 329 0.55 0.41 -1.49
CA ASP A 329 -0.78 0.71 -2.01
C ASP A 329 -1.57 1.54 -1.00
N PHE A 330 -1.90 2.77 -1.37
CA PHE A 330 -2.61 3.70 -0.50
C PHE A 330 -4.11 3.66 -0.72
N ASN A 331 -4.61 3.00 -1.77
CA ASN A 331 -6.02 3.04 -2.16
C ASN A 331 -6.60 4.48 -2.26
N ILE A 332 -5.76 5.50 -2.42
CA ILE A 332 -6.15 6.90 -2.64
C ILE A 332 -5.80 7.23 -4.08
N ASN A 333 -6.80 7.59 -4.88
CA ASN A 333 -6.58 7.87 -6.29
C ASN A 333 -5.92 9.24 -6.48
N ALA A 334 -4.71 9.27 -7.07
CA ALA A 334 -4.01 10.53 -7.36
C ALA A 334 -4.74 11.47 -8.33
N GLN A 335 -5.66 10.95 -9.15
CA GLN A 335 -6.47 11.78 -10.04
C GLN A 335 -7.48 12.62 -9.28
N ASP A 336 -7.97 12.16 -8.12
CA ASP A 336 -8.74 12.98 -7.20
C ASP A 336 -7.80 13.99 -6.52
N GLN A 337 -7.79 15.22 -7.02
CA GLN A 337 -6.88 16.26 -6.55
C GLN A 337 -7.12 16.63 -5.08
N ALA A 338 -8.35 16.52 -4.57
CA ALA A 338 -8.67 16.86 -3.19
C ALA A 338 -8.08 15.80 -2.25
N GLN A 339 -8.37 14.53 -2.52
CA GLN A 339 -7.83 13.41 -1.73
C GLN A 339 -6.30 13.33 -1.82
N HIS A 340 -5.74 13.50 -3.03
CA HIS A 340 -4.29 13.49 -3.23
C HIS A 340 -3.58 14.63 -2.50
N THR A 341 -4.15 15.83 -2.50
CA THR A 341 -3.60 16.96 -1.75
C THR A 341 -3.59 16.67 -0.25
N GLN A 342 -4.69 16.14 0.29
CA GLN A 342 -4.77 15.78 1.70
C GLN A 342 -3.75 14.69 2.08
N LEU A 343 -3.62 13.64 1.27
CA LEU A 343 -2.59 12.61 1.44
C LEU A 343 -1.18 13.24 1.50
N ARG A 344 -0.86 14.11 0.54
CA ARG A 344 0.45 14.78 0.49
C ARG A 344 0.69 15.67 1.69
N ASP A 345 -0.31 16.39 2.15
CA ASP A 345 -0.20 17.26 3.32
C ASP A 345 0.07 16.45 4.59
N VAL A 346 -0.58 15.29 4.75
CA VAL A 346 -0.30 14.37 5.87
C VAL A 346 1.12 13.83 5.76
N MET A 347 1.54 13.30 4.62
CA MET A 347 2.90 12.76 4.43
C MET A 347 4.00 13.82 4.62
N PHE A 348 3.72 15.08 4.27
CA PHE A 348 4.65 16.19 4.48
C PHE A 348 4.93 16.45 5.97
N LYS A 349 4.00 16.12 6.88
CA LYS A 349 4.23 16.19 8.34
C LYS A 349 5.39 15.28 8.80
N ALA A 350 5.68 14.20 8.06
CA ALA A 350 6.84 13.33 8.28
C ALA A 350 8.07 13.73 7.44
N GLY A 351 8.01 14.85 6.71
CA GLY A 351 9.07 15.31 5.82
C GLY A 351 9.18 14.53 4.50
N LEU A 352 8.14 13.77 4.14
CA LEU A 352 8.10 12.94 2.94
C LEU A 352 7.42 13.67 1.77
N GLN A 353 7.83 13.33 0.55
CA GLN A 353 7.26 13.88 -0.69
C GLN A 353 6.92 12.79 -1.69
N ASP A 354 5.78 12.92 -2.38
CA ASP A 354 5.36 12.06 -3.50
C ASP A 354 6.39 12.18 -4.63
N LEU A 355 7.16 11.11 -4.85
CA LEU A 355 8.24 11.07 -5.83
C LEU A 355 7.70 11.18 -7.26
N TRP A 356 6.57 10.53 -7.56
CA TRP A 356 5.95 10.58 -8.89
C TRP A 356 5.53 12.01 -9.22
N LYS A 357 4.74 12.64 -8.33
CA LYS A 357 4.30 14.03 -8.53
C LYS A 357 5.49 14.96 -8.65
N ARG A 358 6.57 14.74 -7.89
CA ARG A 358 7.77 15.56 -7.98
C ARG A 358 8.49 15.41 -9.33
N GLN A 359 8.54 14.22 -9.90
CA GLN A 359 9.30 13.94 -11.13
C GLN A 359 8.52 14.26 -12.40
N TYR A 360 7.21 13.99 -12.42
CA TYR A 360 6.37 14.19 -13.61
C TYR A 360 5.53 15.46 -13.54
N ASN A 361 5.25 15.98 -12.33
CA ASN A 361 4.30 17.06 -12.08
C ASN A 361 2.88 16.80 -12.62
N ASP A 362 2.54 15.56 -12.94
CA ASP A 362 1.26 15.17 -13.51
C ASP A 362 0.74 13.92 -12.80
N THR A 363 -0.44 14.02 -12.20
CA THR A 363 -1.12 12.92 -11.52
C THR A 363 -2.12 12.19 -12.41
N SER A 364 -2.36 12.68 -13.62
CA SER A 364 -3.15 11.99 -14.66
C SER A 364 -2.34 10.92 -15.39
N LEU A 365 -1.05 10.81 -15.09
CA LEU A 365 -0.14 9.76 -15.55
C LEU A 365 0.19 8.80 -14.41
N GLY A 366 0.77 7.66 -14.76
CA GLY A 366 1.32 6.75 -13.76
C GLY A 366 0.33 5.80 -13.13
N MET A 367 -0.74 5.44 -13.84
CA MET A 367 -1.74 4.49 -13.36
C MET A 367 -1.08 3.19 -12.95
N THR A 368 -1.42 2.72 -11.76
CA THR A 368 -0.85 1.51 -11.17
C THR A 368 -1.89 0.43 -10.95
N HIS A 369 -3.19 0.74 -11.00
CA HIS A 369 -4.29 -0.20 -10.84
C HIS A 369 -5.34 -0.05 -11.96
N GLY A 370 -5.85 -1.17 -12.47
CA GLY A 370 -6.80 -1.26 -13.59
C GLY A 370 -6.40 -2.38 -14.55
N ASP A 371 -6.99 -2.44 -15.76
CA ASP A 371 -6.57 -3.41 -16.77
C ASP A 371 -5.12 -3.12 -17.22
N PRO A 372 -4.13 -4.01 -16.93
CA PRO A 372 -2.74 -3.78 -17.28
C PRO A 372 -2.49 -3.50 -18.76
N ASN A 373 -3.34 -4.00 -19.67
CA ASN A 373 -3.22 -3.68 -21.10
C ASN A 373 -3.56 -2.23 -21.43
N GLN A 374 -4.46 -1.62 -20.65
CA GLN A 374 -4.94 -0.26 -20.85
C GLN A 374 -4.09 0.76 -20.11
N ILE A 375 -3.64 0.40 -18.90
CA ILE A 375 -2.94 1.32 -18.02
C ILE A 375 -1.43 1.32 -18.26
N CYS A 376 -0.85 0.24 -18.78
CA CYS A 376 0.60 0.09 -18.96
C CYS A 376 0.98 -0.07 -20.44
N PRO A 377 0.86 1.01 -21.25
CA PRO A 377 1.25 0.95 -22.66
C PRO A 377 2.76 0.70 -22.76
N VAL A 378 3.15 -0.24 -23.62
CA VAL A 378 4.55 -0.55 -23.96
C VAL A 378 4.75 -0.36 -25.46
N ASN A 379 5.95 0.00 -25.92
CA ASN A 379 6.18 0.12 -27.37
C ASN A 379 6.25 -1.26 -28.01
N THR A 380 6.85 -2.21 -27.30
CA THR A 380 6.91 -3.62 -27.70
C THR A 380 6.55 -4.51 -26.52
N PRO A 381 6.00 -5.72 -26.76
CA PRO A 381 5.76 -6.69 -25.70
C PRO A 381 7.01 -7.10 -24.91
N ALA A 382 8.21 -6.85 -25.45
CA ALA A 382 9.49 -7.13 -24.81
C ALA A 382 9.98 -5.98 -23.91
N ASP A 383 9.31 -4.81 -23.92
CA ASP A 383 9.72 -3.70 -23.07
C ASP A 383 9.42 -4.03 -21.61
N GLU A 384 10.44 -3.90 -20.76
CA GLU A 384 10.34 -4.15 -19.33
C GLU A 384 9.56 -3.06 -18.58
N PHE A 385 9.42 -1.87 -19.16
CA PHE A 385 8.78 -0.72 -18.52
C PHE A 385 7.73 -0.10 -19.41
N ALA A 386 6.71 0.48 -18.78
CA ALA A 386 5.71 1.28 -19.46
C ALA A 386 6.36 2.47 -20.18
N ASN A 387 5.78 2.84 -21.32
CA ASN A 387 6.09 4.10 -21.95
C ASN A 387 5.25 5.21 -21.33
N GLU A 388 5.88 5.99 -20.45
CA GLU A 388 5.24 7.09 -19.72
C GLU A 388 4.88 8.30 -20.61
N THR A 389 5.27 8.31 -21.89
CA THR A 389 4.83 9.33 -22.85
C THR A 389 3.50 8.99 -23.52
N LEU A 390 3.01 7.75 -23.36
CA LEU A 390 1.74 7.31 -23.90
C LEU A 390 0.64 7.49 -22.85
N PRO A 391 -0.54 7.99 -23.22
CA PRO A 391 -1.64 8.14 -22.29
C PRO A 391 -2.14 6.76 -21.85
N ALA A 392 -2.35 6.58 -20.54
CA ALA A 392 -3.10 5.45 -20.02
C ALA A 392 -4.58 5.59 -20.40
N GLN A 393 -5.25 4.47 -20.69
CA GLN A 393 -6.66 4.43 -21.04
C GLN A 393 -7.52 4.04 -19.83
N GLY A 394 -7.53 4.87 -18.80
CA GLY A 394 -8.27 4.64 -17.55
C GLY A 394 -7.38 4.16 -16.40
N GLY A 395 -8.00 3.52 -15.41
CA GLY A 395 -7.33 3.09 -14.18
C GLY A 395 -7.12 4.20 -13.14
N SER A 396 -6.42 3.84 -12.08
CA SER A 396 -6.08 4.73 -10.97
C SER A 396 -4.62 4.63 -10.61
N ARG A 397 -4.01 5.74 -10.19
CA ARG A 397 -2.70 5.74 -9.53
C ARG A 397 -2.92 5.71 -8.02
N ILE A 398 -2.79 4.53 -7.44
CA ILE A 398 -3.00 4.28 -6.00
C ILE A 398 -1.77 3.73 -5.29
N ASP A 399 -0.75 3.29 -6.03
CA ASP A 399 0.54 2.91 -5.47
C ASP A 399 1.50 4.11 -5.44
N TYR A 400 2.19 4.28 -4.33
CA TYR A 400 3.02 5.47 -4.09
C TYR A 400 4.44 5.12 -3.65
N VAL A 401 5.32 6.07 -3.93
CA VAL A 401 6.67 6.18 -3.35
C VAL A 401 6.82 7.58 -2.80
N PHE A 402 6.89 7.67 -1.47
CA PHE A 402 7.16 8.87 -0.73
C PHE A 402 8.61 8.84 -0.22
N VAL A 403 9.37 9.91 -0.44
CA VAL A 403 10.79 9.97 -0.06
C VAL A 403 11.08 11.21 0.77
N GLU A 404 11.87 11.04 1.82
CA GLU A 404 12.40 12.14 2.62
C GLU A 404 13.43 12.96 1.83
N LEU A 405 13.37 14.28 1.96
CA LEU A 405 14.44 15.14 1.45
C LEU A 405 15.77 14.86 2.16
N VAL A 406 16.85 14.75 1.39
CA VAL A 406 18.20 14.59 1.95
C VAL A 406 18.54 15.79 2.85
N LYS A 407 18.94 15.49 4.09
CA LYS A 407 19.30 16.44 5.16
C LYS A 407 20.77 16.31 5.50
N LYS A 408 21.31 17.34 6.15
CA LYS A 408 22.70 17.33 6.66
C LYS A 408 22.94 16.24 7.70
N THR A 409 21.92 15.80 8.42
CA THR A 409 22.00 14.76 9.46
C THR A 409 22.14 13.35 8.90
N HIS A 410 21.76 13.10 7.64
CA HIS A 410 21.86 11.78 7.03
C HIS A 410 23.32 11.31 6.92
N SER A 411 23.55 10.00 6.94
CA SER A 411 24.89 9.41 6.92
C SER A 411 25.52 9.34 5.52
N PHE A 412 24.71 9.45 4.47
CA PHE A 412 25.10 9.39 3.07
C PHE A 412 24.21 10.33 2.24
N ASP A 413 24.58 10.55 0.98
CA ASP A 413 23.75 11.24 -0.01
C ASP A 413 23.00 10.20 -0.85
N LEU A 414 21.72 10.48 -1.16
CA LEU A 414 20.87 9.64 -2.01
C LEU A 414 20.46 10.39 -3.27
N ASP A 415 20.82 9.81 -4.42
CA ASP A 415 20.28 10.18 -5.71
C ASP A 415 19.29 9.10 -6.18
N LEU A 416 18.22 9.52 -6.86
CA LEU A 416 17.17 8.62 -7.37
C LEU A 416 17.08 8.74 -8.89
N THR A 417 16.84 7.61 -9.57
CA THR A 417 16.36 7.65 -10.95
C THR A 417 14.93 8.14 -11.01
N VAL A 418 14.48 8.41 -12.23
CA VAL A 418 13.04 8.50 -12.52
C VAL A 418 12.38 7.18 -12.15
N ILE A 419 11.26 7.25 -11.42
CA ILE A 419 10.40 6.12 -11.12
C ILE A 419 9.77 5.61 -12.41
N LYS A 420 9.72 4.29 -12.60
CA LYS A 420 9.17 3.65 -13.79
C LYS A 420 8.13 2.62 -13.42
N ARG A 421 7.12 2.48 -14.26
CA ARG A 421 6.14 1.40 -14.12
C ARG A 421 6.61 0.13 -14.82
N ARG A 422 6.62 -1.00 -14.13
CA ARG A 422 7.07 -2.32 -14.59
C ARG A 422 5.89 -3.30 -14.57
N PRO A 423 5.33 -3.67 -15.73
CA PRO A 423 4.33 -4.73 -15.80
C PRO A 423 4.99 -6.11 -15.65
N PHE A 424 4.38 -7.00 -14.87
CA PHE A 424 4.82 -8.38 -14.76
C PHE A 424 3.97 -9.24 -15.70
N ARG A 425 4.43 -9.33 -16.96
CA ARG A 425 3.77 -10.13 -18.00
C ARG A 425 4.03 -11.61 -17.78
N ARG A 426 3.02 -12.42 -18.01
CA ARG A 426 3.14 -13.87 -17.93
C ARG A 426 3.64 -14.40 -19.27
N ALA A 427 4.52 -15.40 -19.23
CA ALA A 427 5.01 -16.03 -20.45
C ALA A 427 3.87 -16.70 -21.24
N VAL A 428 2.90 -17.27 -20.52
CA VAL A 428 1.68 -17.86 -21.07
C VAL A 428 0.51 -17.38 -20.23
N ALA A 429 -0.50 -16.78 -20.87
CA ALA A 429 -1.72 -16.43 -20.19
C ALA A 429 -2.45 -17.70 -19.72
N THR A 430 -2.82 -17.76 -18.44
CA THR A 430 -3.62 -18.88 -17.91
C THR A 430 -4.77 -18.32 -17.10
N GLU A 431 -5.92 -18.98 -17.18
CA GLU A 431 -7.18 -18.52 -16.55
C GLU A 431 -7.56 -17.08 -16.96
N GLY A 432 -7.26 -16.69 -18.21
CA GLY A 432 -7.55 -15.35 -18.74
C GLY A 432 -6.55 -14.27 -18.34
N GLU A 433 -5.65 -14.56 -17.40
CA GLU A 433 -4.68 -13.59 -16.90
C GLU A 433 -3.41 -13.56 -17.74
N ALA A 434 -3.15 -12.44 -18.41
CA ALA A 434 -1.90 -12.17 -19.15
C ALA A 434 -0.81 -11.53 -18.27
N PHE A 435 -1.17 -11.09 -17.06
CA PHE A 435 -0.27 -10.42 -16.12
C PHE A 435 -0.33 -11.10 -14.75
N MET A 436 0.74 -10.96 -13.96
CA MET A 436 0.84 -11.57 -12.63
C MET A 436 0.05 -10.81 -11.56
N SER A 437 -0.40 -9.59 -11.87
CA SER A 437 -1.28 -8.75 -11.05
C SER A 437 -2.04 -7.76 -11.96
N ASP A 438 -3.18 -7.29 -11.48
CA ASP A 438 -3.89 -6.10 -11.95
C ASP A 438 -3.24 -4.77 -11.52
N HIS A 439 -2.19 -4.85 -10.71
CA HIS A 439 -1.30 -3.73 -10.42
C HIS A 439 -0.03 -3.74 -11.28
N ILE A 440 0.51 -2.55 -11.50
CA ILE A 440 1.79 -2.31 -12.16
C ILE A 440 2.83 -1.90 -11.12
N GLY A 441 3.95 -2.62 -11.08
CA GLY A 441 5.01 -2.34 -10.12
C GLY A 441 5.68 -1.00 -10.37
N LEU A 442 6.13 -0.34 -9.31
CA LEU A 442 6.95 0.86 -9.38
C LEU A 442 8.42 0.51 -9.11
N SER A 443 9.30 0.86 -10.03
CA SER A 443 10.72 0.51 -9.99
C SER A 443 11.60 1.75 -10.12
N MET A 444 12.64 1.84 -9.30
CA MET A 444 13.62 2.93 -9.37
C MET A 444 14.98 2.46 -8.83
N ASP A 445 16.06 3.14 -9.26
CA ASP A 445 17.36 2.94 -8.64
C ASP A 445 17.67 4.00 -7.59
N LEU A 446 18.23 3.52 -6.49
CA LEU A 446 18.82 4.25 -5.38
C LEU A 446 20.32 4.28 -5.58
N LEU A 447 20.90 5.44 -5.89
CA LEU A 447 22.34 5.64 -5.85
C LEU A 447 22.70 6.26 -4.50
N CYS A 448 23.35 5.46 -3.65
CA CYS A 448 23.76 5.88 -2.33
C CYS A 448 25.27 6.17 -2.35
N SER A 449 25.70 7.34 -1.88
CA SER A 449 27.12 7.71 -1.87
C SER A 449 27.55 8.30 -0.53
N PRO A 450 28.76 7.98 -0.02
CA PRO A 450 29.28 8.61 1.19
C PRO A 450 29.26 10.14 1.10
N LYS A 451 28.96 10.81 2.22
CA LYS A 451 29.04 12.27 2.27
C LYS A 451 30.47 12.75 2.05
N LYS A 452 30.60 13.83 1.27
CA LYS A 452 31.88 14.49 1.00
C LYS A 452 32.29 15.48 2.08
#